data_AF-A0A7J8NZU7-F1
#
_entry.id   AF-A0A7J8NZU7-F1
#
_cell.length_a   1.000
_cell.length_b   1.000
_cell.length_c   1.000
_cell.angle_alpha   90.00
_cell.angle_beta   90.00
_cell.angle_gamma   90.00
#
_symmetry.space_group_name_H-M   'P 1'
#
loop_
_entity.id
_entity.type
_entity.pdbx_description
1 polymer ?
#
loop_
_entity_poly.entity_id
_entity_poly.type
_entity_poly.pdbx_seq_one_letter_code
_entity_poly.pdbx_strand_id
1 'polypeptide(L)'
;REEACRIGLLFGGFTGSYHALRCLLRKLRKKETPVNAILAGSIAGLSILALDDSSRRRTLALYLLARVAQCAYNSAKSKNKFHFWGSHWKHGDSLLFSLACAQVMYAFVMRPESLPKAYQDFIQKTGPVAAPVYKAVRENCRGAPVNVASISAYLSSRGKANNVKLEEFPSIIPCSIIHPDTNSCLSHNAKAASATFRKTFPLYFSLTFVPFVVLHLQKFLDTPARTCWLAVKGSVRSTTFLSAFVGIFQAVICMHRKIASKDHKLVYWVAGGLSALSVLLEKKARRSELALYVLPRAGESLWYILVNRKLLPDVKNAEVALFCACMGGIMYYLEYEPDTMAPFLRGLIRRFLASRISNPGLSVNQTTSYTYLQTPDAVKKPKIQENPEVETSTPKQYNLESIPGL
;
A
#
# COMPACT_ATOMS: atom_id res chain seq x y z
N ARG A 1 9.92 11.59 23.42
CA ARG A 1 9.05 11.42 24.63
C ARG A 1 7.71 12.12 24.43
N GLU A 2 7.70 13.38 24.00
CA GLU A 2 6.48 14.13 23.72
C GLU A 2 5.56 13.46 22.67
N GLU A 3 6.11 12.99 21.55
CA GLU A 3 5.31 12.31 20.51
C GLU A 3 4.61 11.05 21.02
N ALA A 4 5.30 10.26 21.85
CA ALA A 4 4.71 9.07 22.45
C ALA A 4 3.55 9.42 23.40
N CYS A 5 3.68 10.52 24.15
CA CYS A 5 2.59 11.04 24.99
C CYS A 5 1.38 11.49 24.16
N ARG A 6 1.61 12.21 23.06
CA ARG A 6 0.54 12.66 22.14
C ARG A 6 -0.17 11.50 21.47
N ILE A 7 0.57 10.49 21.04
CA ILE A 7 0.00 9.24 20.51
C ILE A 7 -0.80 8.51 21.61
N GLY A 8 -0.29 8.45 22.83
CA GLY A 8 -1.00 7.92 23.99
C GLY A 8 -2.32 8.66 24.26
N LEU A 9 -2.30 10.00 24.19
CA LEU A 9 -3.47 10.85 24.37
C LEU A 9 -4.50 10.65 23.25
N LEU A 10 -4.06 10.48 22.00
CA LEU A 10 -4.92 10.12 20.88
C LEU A 10 -5.66 8.80 21.14
N PHE A 11 -4.92 7.72 21.44
CA PHE A 11 -5.52 6.39 21.59
C PHE A 11 -6.33 6.27 22.89
N GLY A 12 -5.79 6.74 24.02
CA GLY A 12 -6.48 6.72 25.31
C GLY A 12 -7.68 7.67 25.35
N GLY A 13 -7.54 8.86 24.77
CA GLY A 13 -8.63 9.82 24.61
C GLY A 13 -9.73 9.27 23.71
N PHE A 14 -9.38 8.62 22.60
CA PHE A 14 -10.35 7.96 21.73
C PHE A 14 -11.13 6.87 22.48
N THR A 15 -10.44 5.92 23.12
CA THR A 15 -11.08 4.77 23.76
C THR A 15 -11.96 5.19 24.94
N GLY A 16 -11.47 6.10 25.79
CA GLY A 16 -12.22 6.63 26.93
C GLY A 16 -13.48 7.40 26.49
N SER A 17 -13.33 8.34 25.55
CA SER A 17 -14.46 9.12 25.04
C SER A 17 -15.48 8.26 24.29
N TYR A 18 -15.03 7.28 23.52
CA TYR A 18 -15.90 6.33 22.81
C TYR A 18 -16.81 5.56 23.77
N HIS A 19 -16.22 4.96 24.81
CA HIS A 19 -16.98 4.19 25.81
C HIS A 19 -17.90 5.07 26.65
N ALA A 20 -17.42 6.24 27.10
CA ALA A 20 -18.24 7.20 27.85
C ALA A 20 -19.46 7.65 27.03
N LEU A 21 -19.24 7.98 25.75
CA LEU A 21 -20.30 8.45 24.87
C LEU A 21 -21.26 7.33 24.48
N ARG A 22 -20.79 6.09 24.30
CA ARG A 22 -21.67 4.92 24.13
C ARG A 22 -22.56 4.70 25.36
N CYS A 23 -22.00 4.76 26.56
CA CYS A 23 -22.76 4.63 27.81
C CYS A 23 -23.82 5.74 27.93
N LEU A 24 -23.45 6.99 27.62
CA LEU A 24 -24.37 8.12 27.62
C LEU A 24 -25.51 7.94 26.60
N LEU A 25 -25.18 7.60 25.35
CA LEU A 25 -26.17 7.36 24.29
C LEU A 25 -27.09 6.18 24.62
N ARG A 26 -26.57 5.11 25.25
CA ARG A 26 -27.37 3.98 25.73
C ARG A 26 -28.35 4.43 26.83
N LYS A 27 -27.89 5.24 27.79
CA LYS A 27 -28.74 5.80 28.86
C LYS A 27 -29.84 6.72 28.30
N LEU A 28 -29.50 7.56 27.32
CA LEU A 28 -30.42 8.54 26.73
C LEU A 28 -31.45 7.90 25.80
N ARG A 29 -31.03 7.02 24.88
CA ARG A 29 -31.91 6.45 23.84
C ARG A 29 -32.58 5.13 24.25
N LYS A 30 -32.13 4.48 25.34
CA LYS A 30 -32.59 3.15 25.81
C LYS A 30 -32.60 2.06 24.72
N LYS A 31 -31.91 2.28 23.60
CA LYS A 31 -31.79 1.37 22.45
C LYS A 31 -30.37 1.41 21.91
N GLU A 32 -29.82 0.25 21.57
CA GLU A 32 -28.55 0.15 20.84
C GLU A 32 -28.83 0.15 19.34
N THR A 33 -28.46 1.26 18.67
CA THR A 33 -28.61 1.39 17.21
C THR A 33 -27.25 1.61 16.55
N PRO A 34 -27.08 1.26 15.26
CA PRO A 34 -25.83 1.50 14.55
C PRO A 34 -25.41 2.97 14.50
N VAL A 35 -26.40 3.88 14.54
CA VAL A 35 -26.18 5.32 14.61
C VAL A 35 -25.43 5.70 15.89
N ASN A 36 -25.63 4.99 17.00
CA ASN A 36 -24.92 5.27 18.25
C ASN A 36 -23.42 4.99 18.10
N ALA A 37 -23.03 3.90 17.42
CA ALA A 37 -21.63 3.56 17.17
C ALA A 37 -20.97 4.59 16.24
N ILE A 38 -21.67 5.03 15.20
CA ILE A 38 -21.19 6.05 14.26
C ILE A 38 -20.99 7.39 14.97
N LEU A 39 -21.99 7.85 15.73
CA LEU A 39 -21.92 9.11 16.48
C LEU A 39 -20.82 9.06 17.55
N ALA A 40 -20.77 7.97 18.32
CA ALA A 40 -19.74 7.78 19.33
C ALA A 40 -18.34 7.77 18.73
N GLY A 41 -18.14 7.02 17.64
CA GLY A 41 -16.85 6.97 16.93
C GLY A 41 -16.47 8.30 16.30
N SER A 42 -17.44 9.06 15.78
CA SER A 42 -17.19 10.36 15.16
C SER A 42 -16.76 11.42 16.17
N ILE A 43 -17.48 11.52 17.30
CA ILE A 43 -17.15 12.47 18.36
C ILE A 43 -15.86 12.08 19.07
N ALA A 44 -15.66 10.78 19.36
CA ALA A 44 -14.40 10.28 19.92
C ALA A 44 -13.21 10.55 18.99
N GLY A 45 -13.43 10.62 17.67
CA GLY A 45 -12.43 10.97 16.68
C GLY A 45 -11.80 12.36 16.87
N LEU A 46 -12.41 13.26 17.65
CA LEU A 46 -11.82 14.55 18.01
C LEU A 46 -10.50 14.41 18.80
N SER A 47 -10.22 13.23 19.36
CA SER A 47 -8.93 12.94 20.00
C SER A 47 -7.73 13.12 19.04
N ILE A 48 -7.95 13.16 17.73
CA ILE A 48 -6.91 13.48 16.72
C ILE A 48 -6.28 14.86 16.90
N LEU A 49 -6.97 15.78 17.59
CA LEU A 49 -6.43 17.09 17.94
C LEU A 49 -5.27 17.02 18.94
N ALA A 50 -5.06 15.89 19.62
CA ALA A 50 -3.86 15.64 20.42
C ALA A 50 -2.57 15.66 19.59
N LEU A 51 -2.68 15.45 18.27
CA LEU A 51 -1.57 15.59 17.33
C LEU A 51 -1.52 17.04 16.81
N ASP A 52 -0.42 17.74 17.11
CA ASP A 52 -0.23 19.13 16.67
C ASP A 52 0.02 19.25 15.16
N ASP A 53 0.59 18.23 14.55
CA ASP A 53 1.02 18.27 13.15
C ASP A 53 -0.12 17.91 12.19
N SER A 54 -0.59 18.92 11.46
CA SER A 54 -1.65 18.79 10.46
C SER A 54 -1.32 17.76 9.36
N SER A 55 -0.05 17.61 8.97
CA SER A 55 0.35 16.65 7.94
C SER A 55 0.16 15.19 8.40
N ARG A 56 0.49 14.91 9.67
CA ARG A 56 0.24 13.60 10.31
C ARG A 56 -1.24 13.34 10.47
N ARG A 57 -2.02 14.32 10.94
CA ARG A 57 -3.48 14.20 11.04
C ARG A 57 -4.11 13.87 9.69
N ARG A 58 -3.70 14.57 8.62
CA ARG A 58 -4.14 14.34 7.25
C ARG A 58 -3.77 12.95 6.73
N THR A 59 -2.53 12.53 6.97
CA THR A 59 -2.09 11.17 6.62
C THR A 59 -2.98 10.11 7.27
N LEU A 60 -3.26 10.25 8.57
CA LEU A 60 -4.12 9.31 9.31
C LEU A 60 -5.57 9.36 8.82
N ALA A 61 -6.11 10.55 8.55
CA ALA A 61 -7.46 10.72 8.02
C ALA A 61 -7.63 10.05 6.65
N LEU A 62 -6.68 10.23 5.73
CA LEU A 62 -6.70 9.59 4.42
C LEU A 62 -6.48 8.08 4.49
N TYR A 63 -5.65 7.62 5.43
CA TYR A 63 -5.49 6.18 5.68
C TYR A 63 -6.80 5.56 6.19
N LEU A 64 -7.47 6.19 7.15
CA LEU A 64 -8.76 5.71 7.64
C LEU A 64 -9.84 5.80 6.56
N LEU A 65 -9.85 6.85 5.74
CA LEU A 65 -10.75 6.95 4.60
C LEU A 65 -10.58 5.76 3.66
N ALA A 66 -9.34 5.42 3.31
CA ALA A 66 -9.05 4.25 2.48
C ALA A 66 -9.54 2.95 3.12
N ARG A 67 -9.42 2.81 4.45
CA ARG A 67 -9.90 1.64 5.20
C ARG A 67 -11.43 1.59 5.30
N VAL A 68 -12.10 2.70 5.54
CA VAL A 68 -13.58 2.78 5.52
C VAL A 68 -14.09 2.45 4.12
N ALA A 69 -13.49 3.02 3.08
CA ALA A 69 -13.85 2.74 1.69
C ALA A 69 -13.65 1.26 1.34
N GLN A 70 -12.58 0.63 1.83
CA GLN A 70 -12.36 -0.83 1.71
C GLN A 70 -13.51 -1.62 2.36
N CYS A 71 -13.91 -1.26 3.59
CA CYS A 71 -14.99 -1.95 4.30
C CYS A 71 -16.34 -1.74 3.59
N ALA A 72 -16.62 -0.51 3.15
CA ALA A 72 -17.81 -0.17 2.39
C ALA A 72 -17.91 -0.94 1.07
N TYR A 73 -16.79 -1.03 0.34
CA TYR A 73 -16.72 -1.84 -0.88
C TYR A 73 -16.97 -3.33 -0.60
N ASN A 74 -16.33 -3.89 0.43
CA ASN A 74 -16.51 -5.30 0.80
C ASN A 74 -17.95 -5.60 1.26
N SER A 75 -18.58 -4.68 2.01
CA SER A 75 -19.98 -4.75 2.43
C SER A 75 -20.95 -4.67 1.24
N ALA A 76 -20.73 -3.71 0.34
CA ALA A 76 -21.56 -3.55 -0.85
C ALA A 76 -21.46 -4.78 -1.77
N LYS A 77 -20.26 -5.37 -1.85
CA LYS A 77 -20.01 -6.60 -2.59
C LYS A 77 -20.66 -7.82 -1.93
N SER A 78 -20.57 -7.99 -0.61
CA SER A 78 -21.18 -9.14 0.08
C SER A 78 -22.71 -9.11 0.00
N LYS A 79 -23.30 -7.91 -0.04
CA LYS A 79 -24.75 -7.71 -0.17
C LYS A 79 -25.26 -7.67 -1.61
N ASN A 80 -24.40 -7.95 -2.61
CA ASN A 80 -24.72 -7.85 -4.04
C ASN A 80 -25.32 -6.48 -4.45
N LYS A 81 -25.04 -5.39 -3.71
CA LYS A 81 -25.55 -4.05 -4.02
C LYS A 81 -24.62 -3.26 -4.95
N PHE A 82 -23.39 -3.75 -5.15
CA PHE A 82 -22.42 -3.10 -6.04
C PHE A 82 -22.51 -3.67 -7.46
N HIS A 83 -23.26 -2.98 -8.33
CA HIS A 83 -23.42 -3.31 -9.75
C HIS A 83 -22.64 -2.39 -10.71
N PHE A 84 -21.82 -1.47 -10.21
CA PHE A 84 -21.10 -0.53 -11.08
C PHE A 84 -20.04 -1.26 -11.92
N TRP A 85 -20.21 -1.23 -13.26
CA TRP A 85 -19.22 -1.61 -14.26
C TRP A 85 -18.58 -3.01 -14.07
N GLY A 86 -19.43 -4.04 -14.00
CA GLY A 86 -18.99 -5.44 -13.96
C GLY A 86 -18.31 -5.78 -12.63
N SER A 87 -19.11 -6.19 -11.64
CA SER A 87 -18.78 -6.44 -10.22
C SER A 87 -17.59 -7.39 -9.90
N HIS A 88 -16.87 -7.88 -10.91
CA HIS A 88 -15.79 -8.86 -10.80
C HIS A 88 -14.51 -8.45 -11.53
N TRP A 89 -13.99 -7.25 -11.26
CA TRP A 89 -12.63 -6.89 -11.70
C TRP A 89 -11.62 -7.80 -11.01
N LYS A 90 -11.18 -8.86 -11.70
CA LYS A 90 -10.19 -9.84 -11.21
C LYS A 90 -8.90 -9.20 -10.71
N HIS A 91 -8.58 -8.01 -11.23
CA HIS A 91 -7.38 -7.22 -10.94
C HIS A 91 -7.68 -5.78 -10.48
N GLY A 92 -8.84 -5.53 -9.85
CA GLY A 92 -9.19 -4.20 -9.35
C GLY A 92 -8.19 -3.65 -8.32
N ASP A 93 -7.57 -4.52 -7.54
CA ASP A 93 -6.44 -4.21 -6.64
C ASP A 93 -5.24 -3.61 -7.39
N SER A 94 -4.93 -4.19 -8.54
CA SER A 94 -3.78 -3.83 -9.38
C SER A 94 -4.06 -2.53 -10.14
N LEU A 95 -5.31 -2.30 -10.56
CA LEU A 95 -5.74 -1.01 -11.13
C LEU A 95 -5.66 0.10 -10.09
N LEU A 96 -6.17 -0.13 -8.88
CA LEU A 96 -6.11 0.86 -7.79
C LEU A 96 -4.66 1.20 -7.45
N PHE A 97 -3.79 0.19 -7.36
CA PHE A 97 -2.35 0.38 -7.20
C PHE A 97 -1.75 1.20 -8.35
N SER A 98 -2.13 0.90 -9.59
CA SER A 98 -1.67 1.61 -10.78
C SER A 98 -2.03 3.09 -10.80
N LEU A 99 -3.30 3.43 -10.52
CA LEU A 99 -3.75 4.82 -10.45
C LEU A 99 -3.07 5.58 -9.30
N ALA A 100 -2.88 4.93 -8.14
CA ALA A 100 -2.18 5.52 -7.02
C ALA A 100 -0.70 5.79 -7.35
N CYS A 101 0.00 4.83 -7.96
CA CYS A 101 1.38 4.99 -8.40
C CYS A 101 1.55 6.03 -9.52
N ALA A 102 0.60 6.11 -10.45
CA ALA A 102 0.58 7.13 -11.49
C ALA A 102 0.59 8.54 -10.88
N GLN A 103 -0.30 8.77 -9.92
CA GLN A 103 -0.36 10.05 -9.20
C GLN A 103 0.88 10.32 -8.35
N VAL A 104 1.40 9.32 -7.65
CA VAL A 104 2.61 9.46 -6.82
C VAL A 104 3.85 9.77 -7.65
N MET A 105 4.06 9.07 -8.77
CA MET A 105 5.22 9.31 -9.63
C MET A 105 5.13 10.65 -10.36
N TYR A 106 3.92 11.04 -10.79
CA TYR A 106 3.67 12.40 -11.29
C TYR A 106 4.05 13.44 -10.23
N ALA A 107 3.58 13.26 -8.99
CA ALA A 107 3.84 14.18 -7.90
C ALA A 107 5.33 14.26 -7.57
N PHE A 108 6.01 13.12 -7.43
CA PHE A 108 7.44 13.06 -7.14
C PHE A 108 8.27 13.87 -8.14
N VAL A 109 7.99 13.73 -9.44
CA VAL A 109 8.73 14.46 -10.47
C VAL A 109 8.27 15.91 -10.58
N MET A 110 6.97 16.17 -10.68
CA MET A 110 6.43 17.49 -11.04
C MET A 110 6.13 18.41 -9.87
N ARG A 111 5.79 17.86 -8.70
CA ARG A 111 5.35 18.58 -7.49
C ARG A 111 5.82 17.84 -6.23
N PRO A 112 7.14 17.69 -5.99
CA PRO A 112 7.66 16.88 -4.90
C PRO A 112 7.16 17.37 -3.53
N GLU A 113 6.91 18.67 -3.38
CA GLU A 113 6.40 19.30 -2.16
C GLU A 113 5.03 18.76 -1.70
N SER A 114 4.30 18.09 -2.58
CA SER A 114 3.02 17.46 -2.22
C SER A 114 3.17 16.08 -1.56
N LEU A 115 4.40 15.57 -1.44
CA LEU A 115 4.72 14.29 -0.80
C LEU A 115 5.55 14.52 0.47
N PRO A 116 5.42 13.67 1.51
CA PRO A 116 6.28 13.75 2.68
C PRO A 116 7.77 13.58 2.36
N LYS A 117 8.64 14.34 3.04
CA LYS A 117 10.09 14.34 2.80
C LYS A 117 10.72 12.95 2.85
N ALA A 118 10.42 12.17 3.89
CA ALA A 118 10.93 10.79 4.03
C ALA A 118 10.53 9.87 2.86
N TYR A 119 9.36 10.11 2.27
CA TYR A 119 8.89 9.34 1.11
C TYR A 119 9.61 9.77 -0.17
N GLN A 120 9.84 11.06 -0.36
CA GLN A 120 10.67 11.58 -1.46
C GLN A 120 12.10 11.03 -1.38
N ASP A 121 12.71 11.08 -0.19
CA ASP A 121 14.07 10.61 0.04
C ASP A 121 14.19 9.10 -0.22
N PHE A 122 13.16 8.33 0.15
CA PHE A 122 13.08 6.91 -0.17
C PHE A 122 13.08 6.65 -1.68
N ILE A 123 12.24 7.37 -2.45
CA ILE A 123 12.20 7.24 -3.91
C ILE A 123 13.53 7.68 -4.52
N GLN A 124 14.10 8.80 -4.07
CA GLN A 124 15.35 9.35 -4.59
C GLN A 124 16.56 8.45 -4.30
N LYS A 125 16.61 7.79 -3.14
CA LYS A 125 17.68 6.85 -2.77
C LYS A 125 17.58 5.53 -3.55
N THR A 126 16.36 5.11 -3.85
CA THR A 126 16.08 3.85 -4.55
C THR A 126 16.17 4.00 -6.07
N GLY A 127 15.80 5.17 -6.61
CA GLY A 127 15.79 5.46 -8.04
C GLY A 127 17.18 5.59 -8.67
N PRO A 128 17.31 5.37 -10.00
CA PRO A 128 18.59 5.42 -10.69
C PRO A 128 19.00 6.84 -11.13
N VAL A 129 18.07 7.78 -11.15
CA VAL A 129 18.27 9.14 -11.65
C VAL A 129 18.59 10.11 -10.51
N ALA A 130 19.54 11.02 -10.74
CA ALA A 130 19.98 11.99 -9.76
C ALA A 130 18.98 13.15 -9.56
N ALA A 131 18.93 13.69 -8.34
CA ALA A 131 18.08 14.83 -7.97
C ALA A 131 18.17 16.06 -8.91
N PRO A 132 19.37 16.54 -9.33
CA PRO A 132 19.46 17.68 -10.26
C PRO A 132 18.81 17.40 -11.62
N VAL A 133 18.84 16.15 -12.07
CA VAL A 133 18.19 15.74 -13.33
C VAL A 133 16.66 15.79 -13.20
N TYR A 134 16.09 15.32 -12.10
CA TYR A 134 14.64 15.46 -11.86
C TYR A 134 14.21 16.92 -11.79
N LYS A 135 15.03 17.80 -11.19
CA LYS A 135 14.78 19.24 -11.18
C LYS A 135 14.80 19.82 -12.60
N ALA A 136 15.81 19.48 -13.40
CA ALA A 136 15.91 19.91 -14.79
C ALA A 136 14.70 19.49 -15.62
N VAL A 137 14.30 18.22 -15.51
CA VAL A 137 13.10 17.67 -16.16
C VAL A 137 11.84 18.44 -15.78
N ARG A 138 11.69 18.77 -14.49
CA ARG A 138 10.53 19.52 -13.98
C ARG A 138 10.48 20.92 -14.54
N GLU A 139 11.60 21.65 -14.53
CA GLU A 139 11.65 23.02 -15.06
C GLU A 139 11.42 23.02 -16.58
N ASN A 140 12.01 22.07 -17.30
CA ASN A 140 11.77 21.89 -18.73
C ASN A 140 10.27 21.70 -19.04
N CYS A 141 9.61 20.77 -18.34
CA CYS A 141 8.18 20.53 -18.50
C CYS A 141 7.31 21.76 -18.15
N ARG A 142 7.83 22.70 -17.36
CA ARG A 142 7.13 23.95 -16.98
C ARG A 142 7.44 25.11 -17.93
N GLY A 143 8.37 24.96 -18.87
CA GLY A 143 8.87 26.05 -19.69
C GLY A 143 9.76 27.03 -18.93
N ALA A 144 10.31 26.61 -17.79
CA ALA A 144 11.25 27.40 -17.00
C ALA A 144 12.70 27.07 -17.42
N PRO A 145 13.65 28.02 -17.28
CA PRO A 145 15.05 27.79 -17.65
C PRO A 145 15.67 26.65 -16.83
N VAL A 146 16.36 25.76 -17.52
CA VAL A 146 17.07 24.64 -16.92
C VAL A 146 18.38 25.13 -16.31
N ASN A 147 18.64 24.82 -15.04
CA ASN A 147 19.88 25.21 -14.37
C ASN A 147 21.08 24.39 -14.90
N VAL A 148 21.72 24.90 -15.95
CA VAL A 148 22.86 24.29 -16.64
C VAL A 148 24.04 24.04 -15.68
N ALA A 149 24.31 24.96 -14.75
CA ALA A 149 25.40 24.83 -13.77
C ALA A 149 25.24 23.60 -12.87
N SER A 150 24.01 23.31 -12.42
CA SER A 150 23.74 22.13 -11.59
C SER A 150 23.92 20.82 -12.35
N ILE A 151 23.59 20.81 -13.65
CA ILE A 151 23.75 19.64 -14.51
C ILE A 151 25.22 19.45 -14.89
N SER A 152 25.94 20.52 -15.21
CA SER A 152 27.36 20.46 -15.55
C SER A 152 28.19 20.00 -14.35
N ALA A 153 27.90 20.48 -13.14
CA ALA A 153 28.53 19.99 -11.90
C ALA A 153 28.25 18.49 -11.68
N TYR A 154 27.02 18.04 -11.92
CA TYR A 154 26.67 16.62 -11.86
C TYR A 154 27.42 15.79 -12.90
N LEU A 155 27.48 16.21 -14.16
CA LEU A 155 28.22 15.51 -15.22
C LEU A 155 29.73 15.51 -14.96
N SER A 156 30.26 16.59 -14.39
CA SER A 156 31.68 16.70 -13.98
C SER A 156 32.01 15.72 -12.86
N SER A 157 31.14 15.59 -11.85
CA SER A 157 31.30 14.59 -10.77
C SER A 157 31.33 13.14 -11.28
N ARG A 158 30.85 12.92 -12.52
CA ARG A 158 30.85 11.64 -13.22
C ARG A 158 31.94 11.51 -14.30
N GLY A 159 32.78 12.53 -14.48
CA GLY A 159 33.82 12.55 -15.51
C GLY A 159 33.29 12.64 -16.95
N LYS A 160 32.12 13.25 -17.17
CA LYS A 160 31.42 13.30 -18.48
C LYS A 160 31.06 14.73 -18.96
N ALA A 161 31.69 15.76 -18.39
CA ALA A 161 31.33 17.16 -18.62
C ALA A 161 31.33 17.61 -20.11
N ASN A 162 32.21 17.05 -20.94
CA ASN A 162 32.49 17.57 -22.29
C ASN A 162 31.64 16.96 -23.41
N ASN A 163 30.75 15.99 -23.12
CA ASN A 163 30.09 15.19 -24.15
C ASN A 163 28.62 15.55 -24.40
N VAL A 164 28.07 16.58 -23.74
CA VAL A 164 26.65 16.92 -23.82
C VAL A 164 26.47 18.41 -24.04
N LYS A 165 25.78 18.79 -25.13
CA LYS A 165 25.31 20.16 -25.33
C LYS A 165 24.25 20.46 -24.27
N LEU A 166 24.57 21.37 -23.35
CA LEU A 166 23.66 21.83 -22.32
C LEU A 166 23.00 23.11 -22.80
N GLU A 167 21.70 23.06 -23.03
CA GLU A 167 20.88 24.20 -23.41
C GLU A 167 20.02 24.63 -22.21
N GLU A 168 19.73 25.92 -22.10
CA GLU A 168 18.87 26.47 -21.05
C GLU A 168 17.39 26.18 -21.31
N PHE A 169 17.00 26.08 -22.58
CA PHE A 169 15.63 25.77 -23.04
C PHE A 169 15.60 24.61 -24.04
N PRO A 170 15.98 23.39 -23.61
CA PRO A 170 15.91 22.23 -24.49
C PRO A 170 14.44 21.86 -24.76
N SER A 171 14.08 21.43 -25.96
CA SER A 171 12.72 20.90 -26.21
C SER A 171 12.45 19.62 -25.41
N ILE A 172 13.50 18.82 -25.17
CA ILE A 172 13.46 17.57 -24.44
C ILE A 172 14.80 17.32 -23.73
N ILE A 173 14.77 16.87 -22.47
CA ILE A 173 16.02 16.51 -21.78
C ILE A 173 16.61 15.23 -22.42
N PRO A 174 17.84 15.26 -22.97
CA PRO A 174 18.41 14.09 -23.62
C PRO A 174 18.70 12.96 -22.63
N CYS A 175 18.55 11.71 -23.10
CA CYS A 175 18.83 10.52 -22.30
C CYS A 175 20.27 10.47 -21.76
N SER A 176 21.22 11.11 -22.44
CA SER A 176 22.63 11.24 -21.98
C SER A 176 22.75 11.96 -20.64
N ILE A 177 21.84 12.87 -20.30
CA ILE A 177 21.81 13.55 -18.99
C ILE A 177 21.17 12.66 -17.93
N ILE A 178 20.20 11.83 -18.32
CA ILE A 178 19.47 10.94 -17.40
C ILE A 178 20.33 9.76 -16.97
N HIS A 179 21.11 9.21 -17.90
CA HIS A 179 21.97 8.06 -17.65
C HIS A 179 23.38 8.24 -18.29
N PRO A 180 24.21 9.12 -17.72
CA PRO A 180 25.52 9.45 -18.29
C PRO A 180 26.52 8.27 -18.30
N ASP A 181 26.30 7.26 -17.45
CA ASP A 181 27.19 6.11 -17.30
C ASP A 181 27.04 5.08 -18.46
N THR A 182 25.99 5.18 -19.27
CA THR A 182 25.60 4.15 -20.25
C THR A 182 25.07 4.76 -21.54
N ASN A 183 25.60 4.31 -22.69
CA ASN A 183 25.23 4.81 -24.01
C ASN A 183 23.89 4.26 -24.52
N SER A 184 23.43 3.11 -24.00
CA SER A 184 22.16 2.50 -24.40
C SER A 184 21.14 2.50 -23.27
N CYS A 185 19.89 2.90 -23.59
CA CYS A 185 18.80 2.97 -22.62
C CYS A 185 18.45 1.58 -22.06
N LEU A 186 18.51 0.53 -22.89
CA LEU A 186 18.22 -0.84 -22.44
C LEU A 186 19.26 -1.34 -21.42
N SER A 187 20.55 -1.11 -21.68
CA SER A 187 21.62 -1.46 -20.74
C SER A 187 21.48 -0.68 -19.43
N HIS A 188 21.17 0.63 -19.53
CA HIS A 188 20.87 1.43 -18.35
C HIS A 188 19.73 0.85 -17.53
N ASN A 189 18.61 0.51 -18.16
CA ASN A 189 17.43 -0.01 -17.49
C ASN A 189 17.72 -1.35 -16.78
N ALA A 190 18.44 -2.25 -17.44
CA ALA A 190 18.86 -3.52 -16.84
C ALA A 190 19.79 -3.31 -15.64
N LYS A 191 20.78 -2.41 -15.78
CA LYS A 191 21.70 -2.05 -14.69
C LYS A 191 20.96 -1.37 -13.53
N ALA A 192 20.03 -0.47 -13.82
CA ALA A 192 19.20 0.23 -12.84
C ALA A 192 18.28 -0.74 -12.08
N ALA A 193 17.62 -1.65 -12.79
CA ALA A 193 16.78 -2.68 -12.18
C ALA A 193 17.60 -3.60 -11.26
N SER A 194 18.76 -4.09 -11.72
CA SER A 194 19.65 -4.94 -10.93
C SER A 194 20.23 -4.21 -9.71
N ALA A 195 20.68 -2.96 -9.88
CA ALA A 195 21.16 -2.14 -8.78
C ALA A 195 20.06 -1.85 -7.73
N THR A 196 18.83 -1.58 -8.19
CA THR A 196 17.66 -1.40 -7.32
C THR A 196 17.38 -2.66 -6.53
N PHE A 197 17.44 -3.82 -7.20
CA PHE A 197 17.23 -5.12 -6.56
C PHE A 197 18.26 -5.34 -5.43
N ARG A 198 19.55 -5.19 -5.73
CA ARG A 198 20.63 -5.39 -4.74
C ARG A 198 20.53 -4.43 -3.56
N LYS A 199 20.14 -3.17 -3.79
CA LYS A 199 19.99 -2.16 -2.74
C LYS A 199 18.79 -2.40 -1.83
N THR A 200 17.66 -2.87 -2.40
CA THR A 200 16.40 -2.99 -1.67
C THR A 200 16.21 -4.37 -1.04
N PHE A 201 16.90 -5.40 -1.54
CA PHE A 201 16.81 -6.76 -1.02
C PHE A 201 17.02 -6.85 0.51
N PRO A 202 18.06 -6.25 1.13
CA PRO A 202 18.27 -6.36 2.58
C PRO A 202 17.13 -5.76 3.40
N LEU A 203 16.54 -4.66 2.92
CA LEU A 203 15.41 -4.00 3.57
C LEU A 203 14.17 -4.90 3.54
N TYR A 204 13.83 -5.46 2.38
CA TYR A 204 12.68 -6.36 2.25
C TYR A 204 12.88 -7.70 2.95
N PHE A 205 14.12 -8.19 2.98
CA PHE A 205 14.51 -9.35 3.76
C PHE A 205 14.27 -9.12 5.24
N SER A 206 14.77 -8.01 5.80
CA SER A 206 14.53 -7.64 7.20
C SER A 206 13.03 -7.51 7.51
N LEU A 207 12.26 -6.82 6.67
CA LEU A 207 10.82 -6.64 6.86
C LEU A 207 10.01 -7.94 6.81
N THR A 208 10.51 -8.96 6.11
CA THR A 208 9.83 -10.26 6.02
C THR A 208 10.29 -11.20 7.14
N PHE A 209 11.58 -11.18 7.44
CA PHE A 209 12.22 -12.08 8.39
C PHE A 209 11.95 -11.69 9.83
N VAL A 210 12.11 -10.41 10.20
CA VAL A 210 12.04 -9.95 11.60
C VAL A 210 10.65 -10.19 12.21
N PRO A 211 9.53 -9.76 11.59
CA PRO A 211 8.21 -10.00 12.18
C PRO A 211 7.90 -11.49 12.32
N PHE A 212 8.38 -12.33 11.40
CA PHE A 212 8.21 -13.76 11.50
C PHE A 212 8.95 -14.34 12.71
N VAL A 213 10.24 -14.00 12.88
CA VAL A 213 11.04 -14.49 14.00
C VAL A 213 10.50 -14.00 15.34
N VAL A 214 10.11 -12.72 15.42
CA VAL A 214 9.59 -12.12 16.67
C VAL A 214 8.23 -12.73 17.06
N LEU A 215 7.33 -12.94 16.11
CA LEU A 215 5.98 -13.44 16.40
C LEU A 215 5.90 -14.97 16.47
N HIS A 216 6.85 -15.68 15.88
CA HIS A 216 6.84 -17.14 15.76
C HIS A 216 8.20 -17.77 16.09
N LEU A 217 8.85 -17.29 17.17
CA LEU A 217 10.18 -17.76 17.59
C LEU A 217 10.25 -19.28 17.78
N GLN A 218 9.24 -19.88 18.39
CA GLN A 218 9.20 -21.32 18.64
C GLN A 218 9.23 -22.13 17.32
N LYS A 219 8.40 -21.74 16.35
CA LYS A 219 8.37 -22.37 15.01
C LYS A 219 9.67 -22.16 14.22
N PHE A 220 10.34 -21.03 14.45
CA PHE A 220 11.64 -20.74 13.85
C PHE A 220 12.72 -21.68 14.41
N LEU A 221 12.72 -21.92 15.72
CA LEU A 221 13.65 -22.87 16.35
C LEU A 221 13.41 -24.31 15.88
N ASP A 222 12.15 -24.69 15.67
CA ASP A 222 11.80 -26.04 15.18
C ASP A 222 12.24 -26.26 13.72
N THR A 223 12.11 -25.25 12.85
CA THR A 223 12.40 -25.38 11.41
C THR A 223 13.11 -24.15 10.81
N PRO A 224 14.38 -23.90 11.19
CA PRO A 224 15.09 -22.67 10.83
C PRO A 224 15.35 -22.56 9.33
N ALA A 225 15.80 -23.64 8.68
CA ALA A 225 16.14 -23.65 7.25
C ALA A 225 14.92 -23.37 6.35
N ARG A 226 13.78 -24.03 6.63
CA ARG A 226 12.54 -23.84 5.88
C ARG A 226 12.02 -22.41 6.03
N THR A 227 12.08 -21.87 7.24
CA THR A 227 11.67 -20.49 7.53
C THR A 227 12.53 -19.48 6.77
N CYS A 228 13.86 -19.62 6.83
CA CYS A 228 14.77 -18.77 6.07
C CYS A 228 14.49 -18.85 4.57
N TRP A 229 14.27 -20.05 4.02
CA TRP A 229 13.93 -20.21 2.61
C TRP A 229 12.62 -19.50 2.23
N LEU A 230 11.57 -19.62 3.05
CA LEU A 230 10.30 -18.92 2.83
C LEU A 230 10.47 -17.39 2.89
N ALA A 231 11.26 -16.89 3.84
CA ALA A 231 11.57 -15.47 3.97
C ALA A 231 12.36 -14.96 2.75
N VAL A 232 13.39 -15.70 2.30
CA VAL A 232 14.16 -15.37 1.10
C VAL A 232 13.25 -15.37 -0.13
N LYS A 233 12.44 -16.42 -0.36
CA LYS A 233 11.51 -16.49 -1.49
C LYS A 233 10.52 -15.31 -1.51
N GLY A 234 9.98 -14.95 -0.33
CA GLY A 234 9.12 -13.77 -0.19
C GLY A 234 9.84 -12.47 -0.50
N SER A 235 11.08 -12.33 -0.03
CA SER A 235 11.91 -11.14 -0.20
C SER A 235 12.34 -10.96 -1.64
N VAL A 236 12.78 -12.02 -2.32
CA VAL A 236 13.10 -12.01 -3.75
C VAL A 236 11.88 -11.56 -4.55
N ARG A 237 10.70 -12.16 -4.34
CA ARG A 237 9.47 -11.77 -5.04
C ARG A 237 9.15 -10.28 -4.87
N SER A 238 9.22 -9.79 -3.64
CA SER A 238 8.96 -8.38 -3.31
C SER A 238 9.96 -7.43 -3.96
N THR A 239 11.24 -7.82 -3.95
CA THR A 239 12.34 -7.04 -4.49
C THR A 239 12.29 -7.02 -6.02
N THR A 240 11.95 -8.14 -6.66
CA THR A 240 11.73 -8.23 -8.10
C THR A 240 10.57 -7.34 -8.54
N PHE A 241 9.48 -7.29 -7.78
CA PHE A 241 8.37 -6.36 -8.04
C PHE A 241 8.84 -4.89 -8.09
N LEU A 242 9.58 -4.44 -7.07
CA LEU A 242 10.07 -3.07 -6.98
C LEU A 242 11.14 -2.75 -8.04
N SER A 243 12.05 -3.69 -8.28
CA SER A 243 13.06 -3.59 -9.33
C SER A 243 12.42 -3.49 -10.72
N ALA A 244 11.41 -4.32 -11.01
CA ALA A 244 10.65 -4.25 -12.25
C ALA A 244 9.88 -2.92 -12.37
N PHE A 245 9.32 -2.39 -11.28
CA PHE A 245 8.68 -1.08 -11.27
C PHE A 245 9.66 0.01 -11.75
N VAL A 246 10.86 0.08 -11.16
CA VAL A 246 11.88 1.06 -11.53
C VAL A 246 12.34 0.87 -12.98
N GLY A 247 12.58 -0.37 -13.41
CA GLY A 247 13.00 -0.69 -14.77
C GLY A 247 11.96 -0.30 -15.82
N ILE A 248 10.68 -0.63 -15.59
CA ILE A 248 9.58 -0.28 -16.50
C ILE A 248 9.37 1.24 -16.54
N PHE A 249 9.41 1.90 -15.37
CA PHE A 249 9.27 3.37 -15.31
C PHE A 249 10.35 4.04 -16.16
N GLN A 250 11.62 3.66 -15.98
CA GLN A 250 12.73 4.20 -16.74
C GLN A 250 12.60 3.87 -18.23
N ALA A 251 12.17 2.66 -18.59
CA ALA A 251 11.94 2.25 -19.97
C ALA A 251 10.88 3.10 -20.67
N VAL A 252 9.75 3.39 -20.01
CA VAL A 252 8.69 4.24 -20.58
C VAL A 252 9.19 5.67 -20.77
N ILE A 253 9.93 6.24 -19.81
CA ILE A 253 10.48 7.60 -19.95
C ILE A 253 11.51 7.66 -21.10
N CYS A 254 12.44 6.73 -21.18
CA CYS A 254 13.43 6.67 -22.26
C CYS A 254 12.76 6.45 -23.63
N MET A 255 11.72 5.61 -23.69
CA MET A 255 10.96 5.37 -24.92
C MET A 255 10.24 6.65 -25.38
N HIS A 256 9.55 7.33 -24.47
CA HIS A 256 8.91 8.61 -24.76
C HIS A 256 9.92 9.62 -25.30
N ARG A 257 11.10 9.72 -24.71
CA ARG A 257 12.16 10.66 -25.14
C ARG A 257 12.78 10.34 -26.48
N LYS A 258 12.63 9.12 -26.97
CA LYS A 258 13.08 8.72 -28.32
C LYS A 258 12.05 9.03 -29.40
N ILE A 259 10.75 9.03 -29.04
CA ILE A 259 9.64 9.15 -29.99
C ILE A 259 9.07 10.58 -30.01
N ALA A 260 9.00 11.24 -28.87
CA ALA A 260 8.41 12.57 -28.74
C ALA A 260 9.43 13.68 -28.94
N SER A 261 8.97 14.81 -29.49
CA SER A 261 9.77 16.01 -29.69
C SER A 261 9.76 16.96 -28.50
N LYS A 262 8.80 16.81 -27.58
CA LYS A 262 8.65 17.66 -26.38
C LYS A 262 8.34 16.83 -25.14
N ASP A 263 8.91 17.25 -24.01
CA ASP A 263 8.62 16.64 -22.71
C ASP A 263 7.24 17.03 -22.18
N HIS A 264 6.37 16.04 -21.96
CA HIS A 264 5.03 16.26 -21.40
C HIS A 264 4.90 15.77 -19.96
N LYS A 265 4.26 16.58 -19.11
CA LYS A 265 4.01 16.25 -17.68
C LYS A 265 3.22 14.95 -17.49
N LEU A 266 2.30 14.63 -18.41
CA LEU A 266 1.44 13.45 -18.33
C LEU A 266 2.22 12.13 -18.52
N VAL A 267 3.38 12.17 -19.17
CA VAL A 267 4.21 10.98 -19.41
C VAL A 267 4.64 10.35 -18.09
N TYR A 268 4.91 11.16 -17.07
CA TYR A 268 5.28 10.68 -15.74
C TYR A 268 4.13 10.01 -15.00
N TRP A 269 2.90 10.47 -15.25
CA TRP A 269 1.69 9.84 -14.75
C TRP A 269 1.48 8.48 -15.44
N VAL A 270 1.54 8.44 -16.78
CA VAL A 270 1.41 7.21 -17.58
C VAL A 270 2.51 6.20 -17.25
N ALA A 271 3.77 6.65 -17.15
CA ALA A 271 4.90 5.81 -16.79
C ALA A 271 4.72 5.19 -15.40
N GLY A 272 4.25 5.97 -14.42
CA GLY A 272 3.95 5.47 -13.07
C GLY A 272 2.80 4.45 -13.05
N GLY A 273 1.78 4.65 -13.88
CA GLY A 273 0.67 3.70 -14.03
C GLY A 273 1.10 2.39 -14.69
N LEU A 274 1.88 2.45 -15.78
CA LEU A 274 2.39 1.29 -16.48
C LEU A 274 3.41 0.51 -15.63
N SER A 275 4.32 1.20 -14.95
CA SER A 275 5.30 0.54 -14.07
C SER A 275 4.64 -0.20 -12.92
N ALA A 276 3.51 0.30 -12.43
CA ALA A 276 2.75 -0.33 -11.36
C ALA A 276 2.13 -1.68 -11.73
N LEU A 277 2.03 -2.03 -13.02
CA LEU A 277 1.64 -3.37 -13.45
C LEU A 277 2.62 -4.45 -12.96
N SER A 278 3.83 -4.08 -12.58
CA SER A 278 4.77 -4.99 -11.92
C SER A 278 4.20 -5.60 -10.63
N VAL A 279 3.18 -4.99 -10.00
CA VAL A 279 2.50 -5.51 -8.80
C VAL A 279 1.87 -6.89 -9.02
N LEU A 280 1.64 -7.28 -10.28
CA LEU A 280 1.22 -8.63 -10.64
C LEU A 280 2.26 -9.70 -10.25
N LEU A 281 3.53 -9.31 -10.14
CA LEU A 281 4.60 -10.14 -9.58
C LEU A 281 4.46 -10.38 -8.08
N GLU A 282 3.58 -9.64 -7.37
CA GLU A 282 3.29 -9.86 -5.96
C GLU A 282 2.08 -10.80 -5.73
N LYS A 283 1.99 -11.40 -4.54
CA LYS A 283 0.92 -12.27 -4.09
C LYS A 283 -0.37 -11.46 -4.01
N LYS A 284 -1.49 -12.03 -4.47
CA LYS A 284 -2.80 -11.35 -4.51
C LYS A 284 -3.18 -10.70 -3.17
N ALA A 285 -2.99 -11.39 -2.05
CA ALA A 285 -3.29 -10.85 -0.71
C ALA A 285 -2.50 -9.59 -0.34
N ARG A 286 -1.30 -9.38 -0.90
CA ARG A 286 -0.46 -8.22 -0.62
C ARG A 286 -0.72 -7.04 -1.55
N ARG A 287 -1.28 -7.28 -2.74
CA ARG A 287 -1.54 -6.22 -3.73
C ARG A 287 -2.51 -5.17 -3.20
N SER A 288 -3.60 -5.59 -2.56
CA SER A 288 -4.57 -4.66 -1.96
C SER A 288 -3.98 -3.87 -0.79
N GLU A 289 -3.12 -4.49 0.02
CA GLU A 289 -2.44 -3.78 1.11
C GLU A 289 -1.43 -2.76 0.59
N LEU A 290 -0.70 -3.08 -0.49
CA LEU A 290 0.18 -2.13 -1.17
C LEU A 290 -0.63 -0.98 -1.80
N ALA A 291 -1.76 -1.27 -2.44
CA ALA A 291 -2.66 -0.26 -2.99
C ALA A 291 -3.16 0.70 -1.89
N LEU A 292 -3.65 0.16 -0.78
CA LEU A 292 -4.14 0.95 0.35
C LEU A 292 -3.03 1.66 1.12
N TYR A 293 -1.78 1.22 0.99
CA TYR A 293 -0.62 1.93 1.53
C TYR A 293 -0.24 3.16 0.68
N VAL A 294 -0.26 3.03 -0.65
CA VAL A 294 0.13 4.11 -1.57
C VAL A 294 -1.03 5.10 -1.82
N LEU A 295 -2.28 4.64 -1.78
CA LEU A 295 -3.48 5.43 -2.07
C LEU A 295 -3.61 6.70 -1.21
N PRO A 296 -3.41 6.68 0.12
CA PRO A 296 -3.44 7.89 0.93
C PRO A 296 -2.41 8.93 0.48
N ARG A 297 -1.20 8.50 0.06
CA ARG A 297 -0.16 9.41 -0.46
C ARG A 297 -0.53 10.00 -1.81
N ALA A 298 -1.13 9.19 -2.68
CA ALA A 298 -1.69 9.67 -3.94
C ALA A 298 -2.79 10.72 -3.70
N GLY A 299 -3.72 10.43 -2.78
CA GLY A 299 -4.83 11.32 -2.42
C GLY A 299 -4.37 12.62 -1.79
N GLU A 300 -3.42 12.57 -0.86
CA GLU A 300 -2.82 13.76 -0.22
C GLU A 300 -2.18 14.68 -1.26
N SER A 301 -1.38 14.09 -2.15
CA SER A 301 -0.72 14.81 -3.22
C SER A 301 -1.72 15.42 -4.21
N LEU A 302 -2.75 14.66 -4.59
CA LEU A 302 -3.79 15.13 -5.49
C LEU A 302 -4.56 16.30 -4.88
N TRP A 303 -4.97 16.19 -3.61
CA TRP A 303 -5.62 17.26 -2.85
C TRP A 303 -4.78 18.54 -2.86
N TYR A 304 -3.50 18.44 -2.50
CA TYR A 304 -2.58 19.58 -2.51
C TYR A 304 -2.48 20.25 -3.90
N ILE A 305 -2.42 19.46 -4.96
CA ILE A 305 -2.37 19.97 -6.34
C ILE A 305 -3.69 20.67 -6.73
N LEU A 306 -4.85 20.11 -6.33
CA LEU A 306 -6.17 20.66 -6.63
C LEU A 306 -6.43 21.98 -5.89
N VAL A 307 -6.04 22.07 -4.61
CA VAL A 307 -6.11 23.31 -3.83
C VAL A 307 -5.21 24.38 -4.43
N ASN A 308 -3.97 24.04 -4.79
CA ASN A 308 -3.06 24.98 -5.45
C ASN A 308 -3.54 25.45 -6.84
N ARG A 309 -4.41 24.66 -7.50
CA ARG A 309 -5.07 25.05 -8.75
C ARG A 309 -6.38 25.80 -8.54
N LYS A 310 -6.75 26.11 -7.29
CA LYS A 310 -8.01 26.74 -6.90
C LYS A 310 -9.27 25.97 -7.35
N LEU A 311 -9.14 24.65 -7.56
CA LEU A 311 -10.27 23.79 -7.92
C LEU A 311 -11.04 23.29 -6.70
N LEU A 312 -10.38 23.23 -5.55
CA LEU A 312 -10.99 22.87 -4.26
C LEU A 312 -10.74 23.98 -3.25
N PRO A 313 -11.71 24.29 -2.37
CA PRO A 313 -11.53 25.28 -1.32
C PRO A 313 -10.53 24.78 -0.27
N ASP A 314 -9.64 25.67 0.18
CA ASP A 314 -8.74 25.40 1.30
C ASP A 314 -9.49 25.57 2.63
N VAL A 315 -10.07 24.47 3.13
CA VAL A 315 -10.79 24.46 4.40
C VAL A 315 -9.82 24.10 5.52
N LYS A 316 -9.61 25.04 6.44
CA LYS A 316 -8.77 24.84 7.63
C LYS A 316 -9.29 23.66 8.45
N ASN A 317 -8.39 22.78 8.86
CA ASN A 317 -8.67 21.59 9.68
C ASN A 317 -9.67 20.59 9.06
N ALA A 318 -9.87 20.60 7.74
CA ALA A 318 -10.72 19.60 7.07
C ALA A 318 -10.30 18.16 7.35
N GLU A 319 -9.01 17.92 7.63
CA GLU A 319 -8.50 16.61 8.01
C GLU A 319 -9.10 16.08 9.31
N VAL A 320 -9.46 16.96 10.25
CA VAL A 320 -10.06 16.59 11.53
C VAL A 320 -11.49 16.11 11.32
N ALA A 321 -12.28 16.87 10.56
CA ALA A 321 -13.65 16.48 10.20
C ALA A 321 -13.67 15.15 9.42
N LEU A 322 -12.76 15.00 8.45
CA LEU A 322 -12.60 13.76 7.70
C LEU A 322 -12.23 12.58 8.61
N PHE A 323 -11.27 12.77 9.52
CA PHE A 323 -10.87 11.75 10.48
C PHE A 323 -12.04 11.32 11.37
N CYS A 324 -12.80 12.28 11.91
CA CYS A 324 -13.98 12.02 12.74
C CYS A 324 -15.02 11.18 11.98
N ALA A 325 -15.41 11.61 10.77
CA ALA A 325 -16.36 10.87 9.95
C ALA A 325 -15.87 9.44 9.64
N CYS A 326 -14.59 9.29 9.32
CA CYS A 326 -14.01 7.97 9.04
C CYS A 326 -13.98 7.08 10.28
N MET A 327 -13.64 7.60 11.46
CA MET A 327 -13.65 6.83 12.70
C MET A 327 -15.06 6.34 13.06
N GLY A 328 -16.09 7.16 12.87
CA GLY A 328 -17.48 6.71 12.99
C GLY A 328 -17.82 5.53 12.07
N GLY A 329 -17.40 5.63 10.80
CA GLY A 329 -17.55 4.53 9.83
C GLY A 329 -16.78 3.26 10.22
N ILE A 330 -15.53 3.39 10.69
CA ILE A 330 -14.75 2.24 11.16
C ILE A 330 -15.42 1.56 12.36
N MET A 331 -15.95 2.32 13.33
CA MET A 331 -16.67 1.76 14.48
C MET A 331 -17.94 1.02 14.05
N TYR A 332 -18.68 1.54 13.07
CA TYR A 332 -19.83 0.82 12.48
C TYR A 332 -19.41 -0.53 11.89
N TYR A 333 -18.40 -0.55 11.02
CA TYR A 333 -17.97 -1.81 10.39
C TYR A 333 -17.37 -2.78 11.41
N LEU A 334 -16.70 -2.28 12.45
CA LEU A 334 -16.12 -3.11 13.51
C LEU A 334 -17.18 -3.88 14.31
N GLU A 335 -18.32 -3.25 14.57
CA GLU A 335 -19.38 -3.81 15.41
C GLU A 335 -20.39 -4.63 14.60
N TYR A 336 -20.83 -4.12 13.45
CA TYR A 336 -21.94 -4.70 12.71
C TYR A 336 -21.51 -5.60 11.55
N GLU A 337 -20.35 -5.33 10.92
CA GLU A 337 -19.87 -6.08 9.76
C GLU A 337 -18.36 -6.36 9.83
N PRO A 338 -17.87 -7.00 10.91
CA PRO A 338 -16.44 -7.11 11.20
C PRO A 338 -15.65 -7.95 10.19
N ASP A 339 -16.33 -8.73 9.37
CA ASP A 339 -15.71 -9.58 8.34
C ASP A 339 -15.36 -8.78 7.06
N THR A 340 -15.89 -7.56 6.94
CA THR A 340 -15.52 -6.63 5.85
C THR A 340 -14.18 -5.93 6.09
N MET A 341 -13.70 -5.94 7.34
CA MET A 341 -12.46 -5.30 7.76
C MET A 341 -11.24 -6.20 7.59
N ALA A 342 -10.09 -5.60 7.28
CA ALA A 342 -8.82 -6.33 7.26
C ALA A 342 -8.49 -6.93 8.66
N PRO A 343 -8.05 -8.20 8.75
CA PRO A 343 -7.81 -8.87 10.04
C PRO A 343 -6.84 -8.12 10.96
N PHE A 344 -5.78 -7.54 10.40
CA PHE A 344 -4.81 -6.75 11.14
C PHE A 344 -5.43 -5.51 11.79
N LEU A 345 -6.23 -4.75 11.03
CA LEU A 345 -6.89 -3.54 11.53
C LEU A 345 -7.94 -3.89 12.59
N ARG A 346 -8.75 -4.91 12.34
CA ARG A 346 -9.71 -5.45 13.31
C ARG A 346 -9.02 -5.86 14.61
N GLY A 347 -7.92 -6.60 14.52
CA GLY A 347 -7.13 -7.04 15.69
C GLY A 347 -6.55 -5.87 16.47
N LEU A 348 -5.96 -4.89 15.77
CA LEU A 348 -5.39 -3.69 16.39
C LEU A 348 -6.46 -2.89 17.14
N ILE A 349 -7.57 -2.55 16.47
CA ILE A 349 -8.62 -1.74 17.07
C ILE A 349 -9.29 -2.48 18.23
N ARG A 350 -9.54 -3.79 18.10
CA ARG A 350 -10.08 -4.59 19.21
C ARG A 350 -9.13 -4.61 20.40
N ARG A 351 -7.81 -4.71 20.19
CA ARG A 351 -6.83 -4.69 21.30
C ARG A 351 -6.88 -3.37 22.08
N PHE A 352 -7.13 -2.24 21.41
CA PHE A 352 -7.24 -0.94 22.05
C PHE A 352 -8.62 -0.66 22.66
N LEU A 353 -9.70 -1.12 22.01
CA LEU A 353 -11.07 -0.93 22.48
C LEU A 353 -11.47 -1.92 23.57
N ALA A 354 -10.89 -3.13 23.58
CA ALA A 354 -11.14 -4.14 24.61
C ALA A 354 -10.44 -3.74 25.91
N SER A 355 -11.01 -2.73 26.59
CA SER A 355 -10.98 -2.73 28.04
C SER A 355 -11.73 -3.99 28.49
N ARG A 356 -11.16 -4.78 29.39
CA ARG A 356 -11.76 -5.98 30.03
C ARG A 356 -13.05 -5.70 30.84
N ILE A 357 -13.82 -4.66 30.50
CA ILE A 357 -14.90 -4.07 31.31
C ILE A 357 -16.28 -4.27 30.65
N SER A 358 -16.38 -4.96 29.50
CA SER A 358 -17.69 -5.22 28.87
C SER A 358 -17.75 -6.57 28.20
N ASN A 359 -17.80 -7.64 29.00
CA ASN A 359 -18.54 -8.86 28.70
C ASN A 359 -18.64 -9.73 29.97
N PRO A 360 -19.76 -9.72 30.72
CA PRO A 360 -20.20 -10.92 31.39
C PRO A 360 -20.90 -11.80 30.35
N GLY A 361 -20.28 -12.94 30.00
CA GLY A 361 -20.93 -13.97 29.18
C GLY A 361 -20.58 -13.93 27.69
N LEU A 362 -19.42 -14.46 27.35
CA LEU A 362 -19.20 -15.33 26.19
C LEU A 362 -17.79 -15.89 26.34
N SER A 363 -17.70 -17.09 26.90
CA SER A 363 -16.50 -17.91 26.89
C SER A 363 -16.05 -18.08 25.45
N VAL A 364 -15.00 -17.36 25.09
CA VAL A 364 -14.27 -17.60 23.84
C VAL A 364 -13.56 -18.94 24.04
N ASN A 365 -14.15 -20.02 23.52
CA ASN A 365 -13.42 -21.25 23.27
C ASN A 365 -12.22 -20.89 22.38
N GLN A 366 -11.02 -20.98 22.94
CA GLN A 366 -9.73 -20.66 22.30
C GLN A 366 -9.33 -21.65 21.18
N THR A 367 -10.28 -22.32 20.53
CA THR A 367 -9.98 -23.52 19.71
C THR A 367 -10.41 -23.44 18.24
N THR A 368 -10.74 -22.27 17.69
CA THR A 368 -11.20 -22.16 16.28
C THR A 368 -10.32 -21.31 15.35
N SER A 369 -9.08 -20.98 15.76
CA SER A 369 -8.10 -20.30 14.89
C SER A 369 -7.10 -21.24 14.18
N TYR A 370 -7.27 -22.56 14.26
CA TYR A 370 -6.24 -23.51 13.80
C TYR A 370 -6.58 -24.33 12.53
N THR A 371 -7.78 -24.24 11.96
CA THR A 371 -8.19 -25.19 10.90
C THR A 371 -8.18 -24.64 9.46
N TYR A 372 -7.49 -23.52 9.18
CA TYR A 372 -7.42 -22.96 7.81
C TYR A 372 -6.02 -22.89 7.19
N LEU A 373 -5.01 -23.52 7.81
CA LEU A 373 -3.64 -23.58 7.26
C LEU A 373 -3.05 -24.99 7.16
N GLN A 374 -3.89 -26.03 7.20
CA GLN A 374 -3.52 -27.40 6.83
C GLN A 374 -4.48 -27.90 5.75
N THR A 375 -4.05 -27.80 4.49
CA THR A 375 -4.38 -28.70 3.38
C THR A 375 -3.64 -28.22 2.12
N PRO A 376 -2.39 -28.66 1.90
CA PRO A 376 -1.94 -28.98 0.55
C PRO A 376 -2.51 -30.37 0.16
N ASP A 377 -2.85 -30.53 -1.12
CA ASP A 377 -3.26 -31.78 -1.77
C ASP A 377 -4.71 -32.27 -1.55
N ALA A 378 -5.62 -31.69 -2.33
CA ALA A 378 -6.75 -32.44 -2.89
C ALA A 378 -7.19 -31.81 -4.22
N VAL A 379 -6.59 -32.27 -5.30
CA VAL A 379 -7.15 -32.15 -6.66
C VAL A 379 -8.48 -32.89 -6.68
N LYS A 380 -9.59 -32.20 -6.97
CA LYS A 380 -10.82 -32.86 -7.46
C LYS A 380 -11.25 -32.22 -8.79
N LYS A 381 -11.15 -33.06 -9.83
CA LYS A 381 -11.72 -32.88 -11.17
C LYS A 381 -13.26 -32.74 -11.11
N PRO A 382 -13.89 -32.10 -12.12
CA PRO A 382 -15.32 -31.80 -12.12
C PRO A 382 -16.17 -33.06 -12.37
N LYS A 383 -17.32 -33.16 -11.69
CA LYS A 383 -18.37 -34.16 -11.97
C LYS A 383 -19.30 -33.65 -13.06
N ILE A 384 -19.51 -34.49 -14.07
CA ILE A 384 -20.54 -34.40 -15.11
C ILE A 384 -21.76 -35.24 -14.64
N GLN A 385 -22.93 -34.81 -15.10
CA GLN A 385 -24.32 -35.28 -14.88
C GLN A 385 -24.58 -36.79 -14.82
N GLU A 386 -25.60 -37.14 -14.03
CA GLU A 386 -26.21 -38.45 -13.81
C GLU A 386 -26.98 -39.00 -15.04
N ASN A 387 -26.92 -40.31 -15.28
CA ASN A 387 -28.06 -41.24 -15.10
C ASN A 387 -27.60 -42.73 -15.19
N PRO A 388 -28.42 -43.72 -14.72
CA PRO A 388 -27.97 -44.93 -14.03
C PRO A 388 -28.00 -46.19 -14.90
N GLU A 389 -27.23 -47.22 -14.50
CA GLU A 389 -27.70 -48.62 -14.38
C GLU A 389 -26.58 -49.61 -13.94
N VAL A 390 -27.00 -50.59 -13.12
CA VAL A 390 -26.48 -51.96 -12.95
C VAL A 390 -25.25 -52.24 -12.04
N GLU A 391 -25.60 -52.75 -10.85
CA GLU A 391 -25.14 -53.95 -10.14
C GLU A 391 -23.65 -54.26 -9.79
N THR A 392 -23.49 -54.52 -8.49
CA THR A 392 -22.76 -55.62 -7.81
C THR A 392 -21.25 -55.58 -7.51
N SER A 393 -21.00 -55.94 -6.24
CA SER A 393 -19.86 -56.67 -5.63
C SER A 393 -18.77 -55.87 -4.88
N THR A 394 -18.84 -55.98 -3.55
CA THR A 394 -17.78 -55.79 -2.55
C THR A 394 -16.92 -57.08 -2.41
N PRO A 395 -15.91 -57.15 -1.53
CA PRO A 395 -14.70 -56.33 -1.35
C PRO A 395 -13.44 -57.23 -1.26
N LYS A 396 -12.21 -56.67 -1.29
CA LYS A 396 -11.05 -57.35 -0.65
C LYS A 396 -10.21 -56.36 0.14
N GLN A 397 -10.09 -56.70 1.41
CA GLN A 397 -9.32 -56.06 2.46
C GLN A 397 -7.95 -56.75 2.52
N TYR A 398 -6.86 -55.97 2.57
CA TYR A 398 -5.58 -56.46 3.08
C TYR A 398 -4.96 -55.36 3.95
N ASN A 399 -4.89 -55.64 5.25
CA ASN A 399 -3.96 -55.03 6.19
C ASN A 399 -2.75 -55.96 6.30
N LEU A 400 -1.54 -55.41 6.44
CA LEU A 400 -0.59 -55.72 7.51
C LEU A 400 0.71 -54.96 7.26
N GLU A 401 0.97 -54.04 8.20
CA GLU A 401 2.21 -53.78 8.93
C GLU A 401 3.61 -53.89 8.26
N SER A 402 4.45 -52.98 8.77
CA SER A 402 5.91 -53.04 8.89
C SER A 402 6.75 -52.49 7.72
N ILE A 403 7.44 -51.38 7.97
CA ILE A 403 8.91 -51.28 8.05
C ILE A 403 9.27 -49.90 8.66
N PRO A 404 10.18 -49.83 9.65
CA PRO A 404 10.53 -48.61 10.37
C PRO A 404 11.62 -47.79 9.65
N GLY A 405 11.60 -46.47 9.85
CA GLY A 405 12.75 -45.59 9.67
C GLY A 405 12.88 -44.92 8.29
N LEU A 406 12.26 -43.74 8.16
CA LEU A 406 12.81 -42.57 7.46
C LEU A 406 12.04 -41.30 7.85
#